data_AF-A0A9P9K113-F1
#
_entry.id   AF-A0A9P9K113-F1
#
_cell.length_a   1.000
_cell.length_b   1.000
_cell.length_c   1.000
_cell.angle_alpha   90.00
_cell.angle_beta   90.00
_cell.angle_gamma   90.00
#
_symmetry.space_group_name_H-M   'P 1'
#
loop_
_entity.id
_entity.type
_entity.pdbx_description
1 polymer ?
#
loop_
_entity_poly.entity_id
_entity_poly.type
_entity_poly.pdbx_seq_one_letter_code
_entity_poly.pdbx_strand_id
1 'polypeptide(L)'
;MQLVRWVYSNESSPFQSLEHPTYVPTSSAELLHNYTCGVVFTDTVKAGPVVAHKQAVQAATVIPFEFSSDDILGLAFSAINTVEPKKQKTFFDTVLPTLKKKDFGYIDDSKFKGKIAYTPVVSKSHWSMNVSSYAVSKVSFVNSKKHVGEVIVDSGTALVYLPDGVVNDYYSHVKGYKFEQGGSHTFPCNSTIPDFHFKIDSTILSVLGRDVNYTVYDPANRICVGAIATQLNNKYSEDATPKLGFASH
;
A
#
# COMPACT_ATOMS: atom_id res chain seq x y z
N MET A 1 3.90 10.44 3.31
CA MET A 1 4.30 9.37 4.23
C MET A 1 5.41 8.56 3.57
N GLN A 2 6.63 8.73 4.07
CA GLN A 2 7.88 8.21 3.51
C GLN A 2 7.91 6.67 3.50
N LEU A 3 7.97 6.08 2.30
CA LEU A 3 8.04 4.64 2.03
C LEU A 3 9.45 4.09 2.30
N VAL A 4 9.87 4.14 3.56
CA VAL A 4 11.26 3.89 3.91
C VAL A 4 11.33 3.08 5.18
N ARG A 5 12.10 2.00 5.09
CA ARG A 5 12.13 0.94 6.09
C ARG A 5 12.54 1.49 7.44
N TRP A 6 11.60 1.53 8.39
CA TRP A 6 11.87 1.88 9.78
C TRP A 6 11.37 0.80 10.73
N VAL A 7 11.98 0.75 11.90
CA VAL A 7 11.65 -0.14 13.00
C VAL A 7 11.69 0.65 14.31
N TYR A 8 10.82 0.32 15.27
CA TYR A 8 11.06 0.70 16.66
C TYR A 8 12.46 0.22 17.09
N SER A 9 13.18 0.98 17.89
CA SER A 9 14.55 0.65 18.29
C SER A 9 14.88 1.13 19.70
N ASN A 10 16.05 0.76 20.22
CA ASN A 10 16.58 1.32 21.47
C ASN A 10 16.80 2.85 21.42
N GLU A 11 16.83 3.43 20.21
CA GLU A 11 16.92 4.88 19.99
C GLU A 11 15.53 5.56 20.00
N SER A 12 14.45 4.78 19.99
CA SER A 12 13.08 5.30 20.10
C SER A 12 12.78 5.78 21.52
N SER A 13 11.88 6.76 21.64
CA SER A 13 11.37 7.17 22.96
C SER A 13 10.77 5.96 23.71
N PRO A 14 11.18 5.69 24.96
CA PRO A 14 10.64 4.57 25.75
C PRO A 14 9.12 4.59 25.94
N PHE A 15 8.51 5.78 25.89
CA PHE A 15 7.07 5.95 25.96
C PHE A 15 6.34 5.49 24.69
N GLN A 16 7.03 5.47 23.55
CA GLN A 16 6.47 5.07 22.26
C GLN A 16 6.72 3.58 21.97
N SER A 17 7.77 2.99 22.55
CA SER A 17 8.17 1.61 22.27
C SER A 17 7.68 0.58 23.30
N LEU A 18 6.88 0.98 24.30
CA LEU A 18 6.58 0.16 25.48
C LEU A 18 5.79 -1.13 25.15
N GLU A 19 4.99 -1.09 24.08
CA GLU A 19 4.15 -2.22 23.63
C GLU A 19 4.63 -2.84 22.30
N HIS A 20 5.77 -2.39 21.77
CA HIS A 20 6.27 -2.80 20.46
C HIS A 20 7.61 -3.54 20.56
N PRO A 21 7.84 -4.59 19.75
CA PRO A 21 9.16 -5.19 19.63
C PRO A 21 10.16 -4.14 19.10
N THR A 22 11.31 -4.02 19.76
CA THR A 22 12.35 -3.06 19.37
C THR A 22 13.54 -3.75 18.71
N TYR A 23 14.03 -3.16 17.63
CA TYR A 23 15.32 -3.49 17.07
C TYR A 23 16.44 -3.04 18.00
N VAL A 24 17.29 -4.00 18.35
CA VAL A 24 18.57 -3.77 19.03
C VAL A 24 19.66 -4.17 18.04
N PRO A 25 20.60 -3.27 17.69
CA PRO A 25 21.70 -3.60 16.81
C PRO A 25 22.42 -4.88 17.23
N THR A 26 22.54 -5.83 16.30
CA THR A 26 23.17 -7.13 16.59
C THR A 26 24.69 -7.04 16.49
N SER A 27 25.39 -8.15 16.75
CA SER A 27 26.83 -8.23 16.54
C SER A 27 27.25 -8.08 15.07
N SER A 28 26.34 -8.22 14.11
CA SER A 28 26.60 -7.93 12.69
C SER A 28 26.21 -6.51 12.26
N ALA A 29 25.72 -5.69 13.19
CA ALA A 29 25.32 -4.33 12.89
C ALA A 29 26.54 -3.40 12.77
N GLU A 30 26.55 -2.58 11.72
CA GLU A 30 27.51 -1.49 11.53
C GLU A 30 26.73 -0.17 11.44
N LEU A 31 27.08 0.81 12.29
CA LEU A 31 26.46 2.14 12.24
C LEU A 31 26.95 2.90 11.00
N LEU A 32 26.01 3.46 10.24
CA LEU A 32 26.34 4.35 9.14
C LEU A 32 26.52 5.78 9.65
N HIS A 33 27.77 6.23 9.74
CA HIS A 33 28.13 7.57 10.18
C HIS A 33 27.84 8.66 9.13
N ASN A 34 27.58 9.88 9.58
CA ASN A 34 27.30 11.09 8.77
C ASN A 34 25.96 11.09 8.02
N TYR A 35 24.93 10.45 8.59
CA TYR A 35 23.56 10.48 8.06
C TYR A 35 22.69 11.44 8.89
N THR A 36 21.84 12.22 8.22
CA THR A 36 21.24 13.45 8.80
C THR A 36 19.76 13.33 9.16
N CYS A 37 19.06 12.28 8.73
CA CYS A 37 17.61 12.11 8.88
C CYS A 37 17.22 10.91 9.75
N GLY A 38 18.03 10.58 10.75
CA GLY A 38 17.81 9.46 11.68
C GLY A 38 19.04 8.59 11.87
N VAL A 39 18.89 7.52 12.64
CA VAL A 39 19.96 6.55 12.91
C VAL A 39 19.82 5.40 11.92
N VAL A 40 20.90 5.07 11.21
CA VAL A 40 20.88 3.99 10.19
C VAL A 40 22.00 3.00 10.45
N PHE A 41 21.65 1.73 10.58
CA PHE A 41 22.59 0.63 10.66
C PHE A 41 22.57 -0.17 9.36
N THR A 42 23.66 -0.84 9.00
CA THR A 42 23.60 -2.01 8.13
C THR A 42 23.65 -3.26 8.98
N ASP A 43 22.75 -4.21 8.75
CA ASP A 43 22.71 -5.47 9.50
C ASP A 43 22.24 -6.61 8.58
N THR A 44 22.20 -7.84 9.11
CA THR A 44 21.59 -8.98 8.43
C THR A 44 20.09 -9.00 8.70
N VAL A 45 19.30 -8.89 7.65
CA VAL A 45 17.84 -8.97 7.69
C VAL A 45 17.37 -10.28 7.10
N LYS A 46 16.40 -10.93 7.75
CA LYS A 46 15.73 -12.12 7.21
C LYS A 46 14.23 -11.86 7.01
N ALA A 47 13.69 -12.31 5.89
CA ALA A 47 12.26 -12.35 5.61
C ALA A 47 11.92 -13.75 5.08
N GLY A 48 11.34 -14.58 5.95
CA GLY A 48 11.18 -16.02 5.67
C GLY A 48 12.53 -16.68 5.37
N PRO A 49 12.68 -17.41 4.23
CA PRO A 49 13.93 -18.06 3.87
C PRO A 49 14.97 -17.10 3.24
N VAL A 50 14.60 -15.85 2.96
CA VAL A 50 15.45 -14.90 2.24
C VAL A 50 16.27 -14.08 3.21
N VAL A 51 17.58 -13.99 2.95
CA VAL A 51 18.54 -13.29 3.80
C VAL A 51 19.21 -12.16 3.02
N ALA A 52 19.06 -10.94 3.52
CA ALA A 52 19.76 -9.76 3.04
C ALA A 52 20.91 -9.42 3.98
N HIS A 53 22.14 -9.61 3.53
CA HIS A 53 23.32 -9.18 4.29
C HIS A 53 23.60 -7.70 4.04
N LYS A 54 24.10 -7.00 5.08
CA LYS A 54 24.42 -5.56 5.04
C LYS A 54 23.24 -4.70 4.54
N GLN A 55 22.03 -5.10 4.91
CA GLN A 55 20.82 -4.36 4.60
C GLN A 55 20.72 -3.14 5.51
N ALA A 56 20.46 -1.97 4.93
CA ALA A 56 20.18 -0.78 5.72
C ALA A 56 18.87 -0.94 6.52
N VAL A 57 18.94 -0.62 7.81
CA VAL A 57 17.86 -0.60 8.79
C VAL A 57 17.83 0.81 9.40
N GLN A 58 16.74 1.55 9.21
CA GLN A 58 16.59 2.88 9.81
C GLN A 58 15.92 2.73 11.17
N ALA A 59 16.70 2.94 12.22
CA ALA A 59 16.24 2.92 13.60
C ALA A 59 15.44 4.21 13.86
N ALA A 60 14.15 4.07 14.13
CA ALA A 60 13.28 5.20 14.36
C ALA A 60 13.60 5.87 15.71
N THR A 61 13.73 7.19 15.72
CA THR A 61 13.92 7.98 16.96
C THR A 61 12.60 8.56 17.46
N VAL A 62 11.70 8.91 16.55
CA VAL A 62 10.35 9.42 16.81
C VAL A 62 9.37 8.74 15.87
N ILE A 63 8.30 8.18 16.41
CA ILE A 63 7.22 7.56 15.62
C ILE A 63 5.93 8.35 15.87
N PRO A 64 5.24 8.86 14.84
CA PRO A 64 3.95 9.51 15.03
C PRO A 64 2.91 8.55 15.62
N PHE A 65 2.07 9.04 16.53
CA PHE A 65 1.05 8.24 17.24
C PHE A 65 0.04 7.53 16.31
N GLU A 66 -0.09 8.01 15.07
CA GLU A 66 -1.01 7.46 14.07
C GLU A 66 -0.52 6.13 13.46
N PHE A 67 0.71 5.70 13.76
CA PHE A 67 1.24 4.41 13.30
C PHE A 67 0.95 3.30 14.30
N SER A 68 0.14 2.33 13.87
CA SER A 68 -0.17 1.12 14.64
C SER A 68 0.67 -0.11 14.23
N SER A 69 1.64 0.06 13.33
CA SER A 69 2.51 -1.03 12.84
C SER A 69 3.85 -1.03 13.58
N ASP A 70 4.34 -2.23 13.91
CA ASP A 70 5.66 -2.41 14.55
C ASP A 70 6.82 -2.03 13.61
N ASP A 71 6.64 -2.21 12.30
CA ASP A 71 7.65 -1.90 11.30
C ASP A 71 7.04 -1.61 9.92
N ILE A 72 7.89 -1.12 9.01
CA ILE A 72 7.60 -1.05 7.57
C ILE A 72 8.74 -1.67 6.79
N LEU A 73 8.44 -2.62 5.90
CA LEU A 73 9.37 -3.13 4.89
C LEU A 73 9.02 -2.56 3.51
N GLY A 74 9.67 -1.45 3.13
CA GLY A 74 9.43 -0.80 1.84
C GLY A 74 9.87 -1.65 0.64
N LEU A 75 8.96 -1.89 -0.30
CA LEU A 75 9.18 -2.67 -1.54
C LEU A 75 9.03 -1.85 -2.83
N ALA A 76 8.87 -0.52 -2.72
CA ALA A 76 9.01 0.39 -3.85
C ALA A 76 10.47 0.45 -4.34
N PHE A 77 10.76 1.22 -5.39
CA PHE A 77 12.10 1.28 -5.93
C PHE A 77 13.04 2.08 -5.02
N SER A 78 14.32 1.68 -4.93
CA SER A 78 15.31 2.36 -4.08
C SER A 78 15.51 3.84 -4.41
N ALA A 79 15.07 4.29 -5.59
CA ALA A 79 15.12 5.68 -6.01
C ALA A 79 14.43 6.65 -5.04
N ILE A 80 13.42 6.18 -4.28
CA ILE A 80 12.68 7.00 -3.30
C ILE A 80 13.07 6.73 -1.85
N ASN A 81 14.13 5.97 -1.60
CA ASN A 81 14.68 5.87 -0.25
C ASN A 81 15.12 7.26 0.25
N THR A 82 14.79 7.60 1.51
CA THR A 82 15.02 8.94 2.09
C THR A 82 16.29 9.05 2.90
N VAL A 83 17.12 7.99 2.94
CA VAL A 83 18.37 8.04 3.68
C VAL A 83 19.32 9.02 3.01
N GLU A 84 19.79 10.00 3.78
CA GLU A 84 20.72 11.03 3.35
C GLU A 84 22.01 10.97 4.16
N PRO A 85 23.18 11.22 3.54
CA PRO A 85 23.36 11.79 2.19
C PRO A 85 23.34 10.74 1.07
N LYS A 86 23.47 9.45 1.41
CA LYS A 86 23.52 8.36 0.43
C LYS A 86 22.31 7.47 0.57
N LYS A 87 21.45 7.48 -0.46
CA LYS A 87 20.30 6.59 -0.55
C LYS A 87 20.71 5.12 -0.41
N GLN A 88 19.91 4.37 0.32
CA GLN A 88 20.11 2.96 0.57
C GLN A 88 19.21 2.10 -0.32
N LYS A 89 19.59 0.84 -0.49
CA LYS A 89 18.80 -0.14 -1.23
C LYS A 89 17.64 -0.66 -0.38
N THR A 90 16.50 -0.88 -1.02
CA THR A 90 15.41 -1.66 -0.42
C THR A 90 15.82 -3.11 -0.20
N PHE A 91 15.07 -3.84 0.63
CA PHE A 91 15.32 -5.26 0.84
C PHE A 91 15.31 -6.04 -0.48
N PHE A 92 14.32 -5.76 -1.35
CA PHE A 92 14.21 -6.41 -2.65
C PHE A 92 15.44 -6.17 -3.52
N ASP A 93 15.90 -4.92 -3.65
CA ASP A 93 17.09 -4.59 -4.45
C ASP A 93 18.39 -5.18 -3.88
N THR A 94 18.47 -5.36 -2.56
CA THR A 94 19.61 -6.01 -1.90
C THR A 94 19.65 -7.51 -2.22
N VAL A 95 18.50 -8.20 -2.17
CA VAL A 95 18.44 -9.66 -2.35
C VAL A 95 18.32 -10.09 -3.81
N LEU A 96 17.91 -9.20 -4.71
CA LEU A 96 17.65 -9.48 -6.13
C LEU A 96 18.75 -10.34 -6.81
N PRO A 97 20.06 -10.09 -6.62
CA PRO A 97 21.12 -10.91 -7.23
C PRO A 97 21.22 -12.34 -6.68
N THR A 98 20.63 -12.60 -5.51
CA THR A 98 20.74 -13.85 -4.75
C THR A 98 19.44 -14.66 -4.69
N LEU A 99 18.34 -14.11 -5.22
CA LEU A 99 17.04 -14.77 -5.19
C LEU A 99 17.10 -16.11 -5.95
N LYS A 100 16.79 -17.19 -5.21
CA LYS A 100 16.55 -18.54 -5.73
C LYS A 100 15.10 -18.90 -5.43
N LYS A 101 14.48 -19.76 -6.25
CA LYS A 101 13.06 -20.15 -6.16
C LYS A 101 12.65 -20.59 -4.74
N LYS A 102 12.10 -19.68 -3.92
CA LYS A 102 11.15 -19.88 -2.79
C LYS A 102 10.84 -18.54 -2.10
N ASP A 103 9.55 -18.27 -1.93
CA ASP A 103 8.82 -17.10 -1.38
C ASP A 103 9.15 -15.71 -1.93
N PHE A 104 10.39 -15.44 -2.33
CA PHE A 104 10.75 -14.40 -3.29
C PHE A 104 11.47 -15.04 -4.49
N GLY A 105 11.17 -14.60 -5.70
CA GLY A 105 11.83 -15.10 -6.92
C GLY A 105 11.18 -16.34 -7.57
N TYR A 106 9.91 -16.63 -7.26
CA TYR A 106 9.09 -17.56 -8.05
C TYR A 106 7.61 -17.16 -8.02
N ILE A 107 6.82 -17.75 -8.92
CA ILE A 107 5.37 -17.59 -9.00
C ILE A 107 4.73 -18.91 -8.58
N ASP A 108 3.84 -18.89 -7.59
CA ASP A 108 3.06 -20.05 -7.15
C ASP A 108 1.75 -20.13 -7.92
N ASP A 109 1.70 -21.01 -8.92
CA ASP A 109 0.53 -21.21 -9.79
C ASP A 109 -0.72 -21.70 -9.03
N SER A 110 -0.59 -22.16 -7.78
CA SER A 110 -1.74 -22.55 -6.95
C SER A 110 -2.50 -21.37 -6.34
N LYS A 111 -1.91 -20.15 -6.35
CA LYS A 111 -2.47 -18.96 -5.69
C LYS A 111 -3.36 -18.12 -6.60
N PHE A 112 -3.45 -18.43 -7.88
CA PHE A 112 -4.31 -17.72 -8.82
C PHE A 112 -4.99 -18.69 -9.79
N LYS A 113 -6.01 -18.19 -10.48
CA LYS A 113 -6.72 -18.93 -11.53
C LYS A 113 -6.42 -18.31 -12.88
N GLY A 114 -6.30 -19.14 -13.91
CA GLY A 114 -6.04 -18.67 -15.28
C GLY A 114 -4.56 -18.36 -15.51
N LYS A 115 -4.29 -17.41 -16.41
CA LYS A 115 -2.92 -16.99 -16.78
C LYS A 115 -2.62 -15.63 -16.18
N ILE A 116 -1.38 -15.42 -15.76
CA ILE A 116 -0.91 -14.08 -15.36
C ILE A 116 -0.88 -13.18 -16.58
N ALA A 117 -1.50 -12.01 -16.45
CA ALA A 117 -1.34 -10.91 -17.37
C ALA A 117 -0.28 -9.96 -16.84
N TYR A 118 0.64 -9.55 -17.71
CA TYR A 118 1.66 -8.57 -17.41
C TYR A 118 1.30 -7.24 -18.08
N THR A 119 1.60 -6.15 -17.39
CA THR A 119 1.47 -4.79 -17.92
C THR A 119 2.76 -4.02 -17.60
N PRO A 120 3.16 -3.04 -18.42
CA PRO A 120 4.37 -2.26 -18.15
C PRO A 120 4.26 -1.44 -16.85
N VAL A 121 5.36 -1.38 -16.11
CA VAL A 121 5.52 -0.41 -15.03
C VAL A 121 5.86 0.95 -15.65
N VAL A 122 5.15 2.01 -15.25
CA VAL A 122 5.26 3.33 -15.90
C VAL A 122 6.09 4.36 -15.13
N SER A 123 6.38 4.10 -13.85
CA SER A 123 7.20 4.97 -13.01
C SER A 123 8.57 4.36 -12.66
N LYS A 124 9.51 5.24 -12.27
CA LYS A 124 10.81 4.88 -11.69
C LYS A 124 10.86 5.00 -10.16
N SER A 125 9.76 5.41 -9.52
CA SER A 125 9.64 5.48 -8.06
C SER A 125 8.81 4.33 -7.47
N HIS A 126 7.64 4.07 -8.06
CA HIS A 126 6.64 3.15 -7.54
C HIS A 126 6.26 2.08 -8.56
N TRP A 127 5.72 0.96 -8.06
CA TRP A 127 5.00 -0.03 -8.84
C TRP A 127 3.69 0.58 -9.33
N SER A 128 3.73 1.22 -10.49
CA SER A 128 2.62 1.95 -11.10
C SER A 128 2.29 1.36 -12.46
N MET A 129 1.02 1.38 -12.82
CA MET A 129 0.53 0.91 -14.12
C MET A 129 -0.61 1.79 -14.62
N ASN A 130 -0.83 1.77 -15.93
CA ASN A 130 -1.96 2.47 -16.54
C ASN A 130 -3.22 1.62 -16.52
N VAL A 131 -4.28 2.14 -15.91
CA VAL A 131 -5.62 1.56 -15.93
C VAL A 131 -6.45 2.27 -17.01
N SER A 132 -6.86 1.51 -18.02
CA SER A 132 -7.51 2.04 -19.21
C SER A 132 -8.93 2.56 -18.93
N SER A 133 -9.79 1.71 -18.39
CA SER A 133 -11.20 2.02 -18.13
C SER A 133 -11.77 1.25 -16.94
N TYR A 134 -12.91 1.68 -16.43
CA TYR A 134 -13.62 1.00 -15.35
C TYR A 134 -15.12 0.80 -15.65
N ALA A 135 -15.75 -0.13 -14.93
CA ALA A 135 -17.18 -0.43 -14.98
C ALA A 135 -17.73 -0.75 -13.58
N VAL A 136 -19.03 -0.53 -13.38
CA VAL A 136 -19.73 -0.73 -12.10
C VAL A 136 -20.84 -1.76 -12.29
N SER A 137 -20.92 -2.74 -11.39
CA SER A 137 -21.90 -3.86 -11.38
C SER A 137 -21.80 -4.83 -12.55
N LYS A 138 -22.03 -4.39 -13.79
CA LYS A 138 -21.92 -5.24 -14.98
C LYS A 138 -20.64 -4.90 -15.74
N VAL A 139 -19.92 -5.95 -16.15
CA VAL A 139 -18.72 -5.85 -16.98
C VAL A 139 -19.10 -5.40 -18.40
N SER A 140 -19.27 -4.10 -18.60
CA SER A 140 -19.48 -3.49 -19.92
C SER A 140 -18.50 -2.35 -20.12
N PHE A 141 -17.48 -2.60 -20.95
CA PHE A 141 -16.48 -1.60 -21.35
C PHE A 141 -16.76 -1.02 -22.75
N VAL A 142 -17.91 -1.36 -23.35
CA VAL A 142 -18.27 -0.89 -24.70
C VAL A 142 -18.59 0.60 -24.62
N ASN A 143 -17.88 1.41 -25.41
CA ASN A 143 -18.01 2.88 -25.48
C ASN A 143 -17.74 3.63 -24.15
N SER A 144 -17.05 3.02 -23.19
CA SER A 144 -16.79 3.68 -21.91
C SER A 144 -15.74 4.79 -22.07
N LYS A 145 -16.15 6.05 -22.03
CA LYS A 145 -15.25 7.22 -21.81
C LYS A 145 -14.71 7.30 -20.38
N LYS A 146 -15.01 6.28 -19.56
CA LYS A 146 -14.67 6.14 -18.15
C LYS A 146 -13.21 5.74 -18.04
N HIS A 147 -12.35 6.68 -17.66
CA HIS A 147 -10.90 6.51 -17.55
C HIS A 147 -10.47 6.58 -16.08
N VAL A 148 -9.42 5.83 -15.71
CA VAL A 148 -8.83 5.88 -14.36
C VAL A 148 -7.47 6.58 -14.40
N GLY A 149 -6.56 6.15 -15.28
CA GLY A 149 -5.22 6.74 -15.41
C GLY A 149 -4.13 5.90 -14.75
N GLU A 150 -3.03 6.56 -14.36
CA GLU A 150 -1.94 5.92 -13.62
C GLU A 150 -2.40 5.55 -12.21
N VAL A 151 -2.04 4.35 -11.76
CA VAL A 151 -2.38 3.82 -10.45
C VAL A 151 -1.19 3.11 -9.83
N ILE A 152 -0.92 3.36 -8.56
CA ILE A 152 0.10 2.67 -7.77
C ILE A 152 -0.49 1.40 -7.15
N VAL A 153 0.23 0.29 -7.25
CA VAL A 153 -0.06 -0.94 -6.51
C VAL A 153 0.66 -0.86 -5.17
N ASP A 154 -0.10 -0.63 -4.09
CA ASP A 154 0.45 -0.25 -2.79
C ASP A 154 -0.05 -1.17 -1.67
N SER A 155 0.75 -2.17 -1.31
CA SER A 155 0.43 -3.08 -0.19
C SER A 155 0.43 -2.39 1.17
N GLY A 156 1.01 -1.19 1.29
CA GLY A 156 0.99 -0.37 2.51
C GLY A 156 -0.28 0.48 2.65
N THR A 157 -1.17 0.44 1.66
CA THR A 157 -2.45 1.16 1.69
C THR A 157 -3.61 0.17 1.89
N ALA A 158 -4.54 0.49 2.80
CA ALA A 158 -5.71 -0.34 3.09
C ALA A 158 -6.89 -0.12 2.12
N LEU A 159 -7.06 1.11 1.62
CA LEU A 159 -8.20 1.50 0.80
C LEU A 159 -7.84 1.53 -0.69
N VAL A 160 -8.86 1.56 -1.55
CA VAL A 160 -8.71 1.81 -2.98
C VAL A 160 -8.95 3.29 -3.24
N TYR A 161 -7.89 4.02 -3.53
CA TYR A 161 -7.96 5.45 -3.86
C TYR A 161 -8.07 5.65 -5.36
N LEU A 162 -9.11 6.34 -5.80
CA LEU A 162 -9.41 6.61 -7.20
C LEU A 162 -9.73 8.10 -7.42
N PRO A 163 -9.67 8.59 -8.68
CA PRO A 163 -10.07 9.96 -8.97
C PRO A 163 -11.53 10.24 -8.59
N ASP A 164 -11.82 11.46 -8.13
CA ASP A 164 -13.14 11.86 -7.61
C ASP A 164 -14.30 11.51 -8.55
N GLY A 165 -14.13 11.73 -9.85
CA GLY A 165 -15.16 11.40 -10.85
C GLY A 165 -15.50 9.91 -10.89
N VAL A 166 -14.52 9.04 -10.68
CA VAL A 166 -14.68 7.58 -10.64
C VAL A 166 -15.42 7.17 -9.37
N VAL A 167 -15.00 7.71 -8.23
CA VAL A 167 -15.59 7.41 -6.91
C VAL A 167 -17.05 7.87 -6.86
N ASN A 168 -17.33 9.08 -7.33
CA ASN A 168 -18.68 9.63 -7.38
C ASN A 168 -19.61 8.82 -8.30
N ASP A 169 -19.12 8.41 -9.48
CA ASP A 169 -19.88 7.54 -10.38
C ASP A 169 -20.14 6.17 -9.74
N TYR A 170 -19.15 5.55 -9.08
CA TYR A 170 -19.35 4.28 -8.36
C TYR A 170 -20.44 4.38 -7.30
N TYR A 171 -20.33 5.32 -6.37
CA TYR A 171 -21.28 5.46 -5.27
C TYR A 171 -22.66 5.95 -5.70
N SER A 172 -22.82 6.54 -6.89
CA SER A 172 -24.15 6.85 -7.44
C SER A 172 -25.03 5.60 -7.66
N HIS A 173 -24.41 4.42 -7.70
CA HIS A 173 -25.10 3.12 -7.82
C HIS A 173 -25.42 2.48 -6.44
N VAL A 174 -25.02 3.10 -5.33
CA VAL A 174 -25.23 2.57 -3.97
C VAL A 174 -26.42 3.29 -3.32
N LYS A 175 -27.48 2.53 -3.04
CA LYS A 175 -28.66 3.09 -2.38
C LYS A 175 -28.32 3.59 -0.97
N GLY A 176 -28.75 4.81 -0.67
CA GLY A 176 -28.52 5.43 0.63
C GLY A 176 -27.09 5.94 0.85
N TYR A 177 -26.27 6.00 -0.21
CA TYR A 177 -24.95 6.60 -0.15
C TYR A 177 -24.98 8.03 0.40
N LYS A 178 -24.03 8.33 1.28
CA LYS A 178 -23.71 9.67 1.78
C LYS A 178 -22.20 9.86 1.85
N PHE A 179 -21.77 11.09 1.62
CA PHE A 179 -20.40 11.51 1.93
C PHE A 179 -20.42 12.24 3.27
N GLU A 180 -19.69 11.70 4.25
CA GLU A 180 -19.63 12.27 5.59
C GLU A 180 -18.55 13.34 5.70
N GLN A 181 -18.76 14.30 6.61
CA GLN A 181 -17.72 15.25 6.99
C GLN A 181 -16.52 14.47 7.57
N GLY A 182 -15.35 14.64 6.97
CA GLY A 182 -14.15 13.88 7.32
C GLY A 182 -13.66 12.91 6.23
N GLY A 183 -14.40 12.75 5.13
CA GLY A 183 -13.93 12.03 3.94
C GLY A 183 -14.46 10.60 3.78
N SER A 184 -15.35 10.15 4.67
CA SER A 184 -15.89 8.79 4.64
C SER A 184 -17.04 8.66 3.65
N HIS A 185 -17.01 7.60 2.83
CA HIS A 185 -18.09 7.24 1.92
C HIS A 185 -18.99 6.20 2.59
N THR A 186 -20.18 6.60 3.05
CA THR A 186 -21.05 5.78 3.90
C THR A 186 -22.33 5.32 3.20
N PHE A 187 -22.93 4.24 3.69
CA PHE A 187 -24.20 3.69 3.21
C PHE A 187 -24.85 2.79 4.28
N PRO A 188 -26.17 2.52 4.22
CA PRO A 188 -26.79 1.51 5.07
C PRO A 188 -26.12 0.14 4.90
N CYS A 189 -25.78 -0.54 5.99
CA CYS A 189 -25.07 -1.82 5.94
C CYS A 189 -25.81 -2.95 5.19
N ASN A 190 -27.12 -2.81 4.97
CA ASN A 190 -27.92 -3.76 4.17
C ASN A 190 -28.04 -3.37 2.68
N SER A 191 -27.37 -2.31 2.24
CA SER A 191 -27.34 -1.91 0.84
C SER A 191 -26.62 -2.95 -0.02
N THR A 192 -27.10 -3.16 -1.23
CA THR A 192 -26.40 -3.94 -2.24
C THR A 192 -25.23 -3.12 -2.78
N ILE A 193 -24.01 -3.58 -2.53
CA ILE A 193 -22.79 -2.92 -2.99
C ILE A 193 -22.36 -3.54 -4.32
N PRO A 194 -22.22 -2.76 -5.40
CA PRO A 194 -21.86 -3.30 -6.70
C PRO A 194 -20.38 -3.64 -6.77
N ASP A 195 -20.03 -4.62 -7.59
CA ASP A 195 -18.64 -4.88 -7.95
C ASP A 195 -18.06 -3.69 -8.72
N PHE A 196 -16.78 -3.40 -8.50
CA PHE A 196 -16.00 -2.44 -9.25
C PHE A 196 -15.02 -3.17 -10.15
N HIS A 197 -15.08 -2.94 -11.45
CA HIS A 197 -14.20 -3.59 -12.42
C HIS A 197 -13.28 -2.56 -13.04
N PHE A 198 -12.01 -2.89 -13.16
CA PHE A 198 -11.03 -2.10 -13.89
C PHE A 198 -10.33 -2.93 -14.95
N LYS A 199 -10.05 -2.30 -16.08
CA LYS A 199 -9.45 -2.92 -17.25
C LYS A 199 -8.03 -2.45 -17.44
N ILE A 200 -7.11 -3.40 -17.50
CA ILE A 200 -5.70 -3.20 -17.77
C ILE A 200 -5.42 -3.95 -19.07
N ASP A 201 -5.15 -3.23 -20.15
CA ASP A 201 -5.05 -3.80 -21.50
C ASP A 201 -6.26 -4.68 -21.85
N SER A 202 -6.07 -5.98 -22.05
CA SER A 202 -7.16 -6.95 -22.30
C SER A 202 -7.72 -7.60 -21.03
N THR A 203 -7.11 -7.38 -19.88
CA THR A 203 -7.40 -8.07 -18.61
C THR A 203 -8.35 -7.25 -17.76
N ILE A 204 -9.29 -7.93 -17.11
CA ILE A 204 -10.24 -7.33 -16.20
C ILE A 204 -9.96 -7.86 -14.80
N LEU A 205 -9.79 -6.93 -13.86
CA LEU A 205 -9.71 -7.21 -12.43
C LEU A 205 -10.92 -6.58 -11.73
N SER A 206 -11.32 -7.18 -10.63
CA SER A 206 -12.56 -6.82 -9.92
C SER A 206 -12.32 -6.69 -8.43
N VAL A 207 -12.83 -5.62 -7.83
CA VAL A 207 -13.08 -5.53 -6.39
C VAL A 207 -14.54 -5.92 -6.19
N LEU A 208 -14.80 -6.99 -5.45
CA LEU A 208 -16.16 -7.45 -5.23
C LEU A 208 -16.87 -6.50 -4.26
N GLY A 209 -18.17 -6.29 -4.44
CA GLY A 209 -18.94 -5.37 -3.58
C GLY A 209 -18.87 -5.74 -2.09
N ARG A 210 -18.71 -7.03 -1.77
CA ARG A 210 -18.48 -7.50 -0.40
C ARG A 210 -17.16 -7.00 0.19
N ASP A 211 -16.13 -6.85 -0.63
CA ASP A 211 -14.79 -6.39 -0.22
C ASP A 211 -14.74 -4.85 -0.18
N VAL A 212 -15.71 -4.16 -0.81
CA VAL A 212 -15.89 -2.71 -0.68
C VAL A 212 -16.54 -2.35 0.65
N ASN A 213 -17.37 -3.20 1.26
CA ASN A 213 -17.88 -2.95 2.61
C ASN A 213 -16.75 -3.13 3.64
N TYR A 214 -16.11 -2.03 4.03
CA TYR A 214 -14.85 -2.04 4.79
C TYR A 214 -15.09 -2.28 6.28
N THR A 215 -15.95 -1.47 6.91
CA THR A 215 -16.29 -1.61 8.33
C THR A 215 -17.61 -0.91 8.67
N VAL A 216 -18.08 -1.11 9.90
CA VAL A 216 -19.22 -0.39 10.46
C VAL A 216 -18.77 1.00 10.91
N TYR A 217 -19.34 2.03 10.31
CA TYR A 217 -19.09 3.43 10.64
C TYR A 217 -19.92 3.89 11.85
N ASP A 218 -21.20 3.52 11.88
CA ASP A 218 -22.12 3.82 12.97
C ASP A 218 -22.92 2.55 13.32
N PRO A 219 -22.58 1.87 14.43
CA PRO A 219 -23.29 0.67 14.87
C PRO A 219 -24.75 0.92 15.25
N ALA A 220 -25.07 2.09 15.82
CA ALA A 220 -26.41 2.40 16.29
C ALA A 220 -27.38 2.56 15.12
N ASN A 221 -26.92 3.21 14.04
CA ASN A 221 -27.72 3.46 12.83
C ASN A 221 -27.48 2.43 11.71
N ARG A 222 -26.63 1.42 11.95
CA ARG A 222 -26.23 0.41 10.96
C ARG A 222 -25.72 1.04 9.66
N ILE A 223 -24.82 2.00 9.79
CA ILE A 223 -24.12 2.63 8.67
C ILE A 223 -22.75 1.99 8.52
N CYS A 224 -22.41 1.63 7.30
CA CYS A 224 -21.14 1.06 6.90
C CYS A 224 -20.36 2.07 6.06
N VAL A 225 -19.04 1.93 6.02
CA VAL A 225 -18.14 2.74 5.19
C VAL A 225 -17.52 1.90 4.08
N GLY A 226 -17.37 2.50 2.90
CA GLY A 226 -16.81 1.85 1.73
C GLY A 226 -15.29 1.97 1.63
N ALA A 227 -14.65 0.94 1.09
CA ALA A 227 -13.20 0.85 0.91
C ALA A 227 -12.68 1.62 -0.31
N ILE A 228 -13.58 2.00 -1.24
CA ILE A 228 -13.24 2.85 -2.37
C ILE A 228 -13.38 4.30 -1.92
N ALA A 229 -12.32 5.07 -2.02
CA ALA A 229 -12.28 6.44 -1.51
C ALA A 229 -11.63 7.39 -2.50
N THR A 230 -11.95 8.66 -2.34
CA THR A 230 -11.15 9.74 -2.93
C THR A 230 -9.86 9.89 -2.13
N GLN A 231 -8.79 10.31 -2.80
CA GLN A 231 -7.54 10.54 -2.10
C GLN A 231 -7.69 11.72 -1.13
N LEU A 232 -7.43 11.49 0.16
CA LEU A 232 -7.43 12.56 1.15
C LEU A 232 -6.32 13.57 0.78
N ASN A 233 -6.66 14.87 0.85
CA ASN A 233 -5.82 16.02 0.51
C ASN A 233 -4.31 15.82 0.73
N ASN A 234 -3.50 16.51 -0.10
CA ASN A 234 -2.03 16.57 -0.12
C ASN A 234 -1.31 16.77 1.24
N LYS A 235 -2.03 17.02 2.34
CA LYS A 235 -1.50 17.10 3.70
C LYS A 235 -1.09 15.72 4.26
N TYR A 236 -1.76 14.64 3.84
CA TYR A 236 -1.51 13.28 4.34
C TYR A 236 -1.03 12.31 3.26
N SER A 237 -1.34 12.58 1.99
CA SER A 237 -0.80 11.83 0.85
C SER A 237 0.35 12.61 0.20
N GLU A 238 1.55 12.01 0.16
CA GLU A 238 2.72 12.59 -0.51
C GLU A 238 2.67 12.46 -2.04
N ASP A 239 1.75 11.64 -2.57
CA ASP A 239 1.60 11.37 -3.99
C ASP A 239 0.11 11.44 -4.34
N ALA A 240 -0.29 12.32 -5.26
CA ALA A 240 -1.69 12.50 -5.69
C ALA A 240 -2.14 11.43 -6.72
N THR A 241 -1.31 10.40 -6.94
CA THR A 241 -1.63 9.28 -7.83
C THR A 241 -2.59 8.31 -7.13
N PRO A 242 -3.68 7.87 -7.81
CA PRO A 242 -4.55 6.79 -7.35
C PRO A 242 -3.78 5.56 -6.86
N LYS A 243 -4.36 4.82 -5.91
CA LYS A 243 -3.72 3.63 -5.31
C LYS A 243 -4.68 2.45 -5.23
N LEU A 244 -4.21 1.29 -5.63
CA LEU A 244 -4.85 0.00 -5.31
C LEU A 244 -4.21 -0.53 -4.03
N GLY A 245 -4.92 -0.33 -2.92
CA GLY A 245 -4.59 -0.92 -1.62
C GLY A 245 -5.02 -2.37 -1.51
N PHE A 246 -4.23 -3.16 -0.77
CA PHE A 246 -4.47 -4.59 -0.55
C PHE A 246 -4.20 -5.02 0.89
N ALA A 247 -4.00 -4.07 1.83
CA ALA A 247 -3.75 -4.45 3.21
C ALA A 247 -5.01 -5.12 3.79
N SER A 248 -4.90 -6.43 4.03
CA SER A 248 -5.92 -7.20 4.72
C SER A 248 -5.92 -6.83 6.21
N HIS A 249 -7.11 -6.56 6.75
CA HIS A 249 -7.36 -6.68 8.19
C HIS A 249 -7.67 -8.12 8.56
#